data_AF-A0A7V6Z2L0-F1
#
_entry.id   AF-A0A7V6Z2L0-F1
#
_cell.length_a   1.000
_cell.length_b   1.000
_cell.length_c   1.000
_cell.angle_alpha   90.00
_cell.angle_beta   90.00
_cell.angle_gamma   90.00
#
_symmetry.space_group_name_H-M   'P 1'
#
loop_
_entity.id
_entity.type
_entity.pdbx_description
1 polymer ?
#
loop_
_entity_poly.entity_id
_entity_poly.type
_entity_poly.pdbx_seq_one_letter_code
_entity_poly.pdbx_strand_id
1 'polypeptide(L)'
;MKIVGIIPARYASVRFPGKPLALIAGKTLIQRVVEQCRKARGLSDVIVATDDERIAAAARPFCRVEMTRADHPSGSDRIAEVAARLDCEGVVNIQGDEPL
;
A
#
# COMPACT_ATOMS: atom_id res chain seq x y z
N MET A 1 19.02 10.29 -3.41
CA MET A 1 18.04 9.39 -4.03
C MET A 1 16.87 9.15 -3.08
N LYS A 2 15.78 9.89 -3.30
CA LYS A 2 14.52 9.75 -2.57
C LYS A 2 13.67 8.67 -3.23
N ILE A 3 13.73 7.45 -2.68
CA ILE A 3 12.98 6.29 -3.18
C ILE A 3 11.78 6.05 -2.27
N VAL A 4 10.58 5.97 -2.83
CA VAL A 4 9.34 5.73 -2.07
C VAL A 4 8.78 4.35 -2.37
N GLY A 5 8.47 3.58 -1.33
CA GLY A 5 7.74 2.32 -1.48
C GLY A 5 6.24 2.60 -1.51
N ILE A 6 5.54 2.18 -2.56
CA ILE A 6 4.08 2.33 -2.66
C ILE A 6 3.45 0.94 -2.70
N ILE A 7 2.50 0.72 -1.78
CA ILE A 7 1.76 -0.53 -1.62
C ILE A 7 0.34 -0.31 -2.16
N PRO A 8 -0.03 -0.83 -3.34
CA PRO A 8 -1.40 -0.74 -3.84
C PRO A 8 -2.27 -1.75 -3.08
N ALA A 9 -3.36 -1.26 -2.48
CA ALA A 9 -4.30 -2.07 -1.74
C ALA A 9 -5.73 -1.73 -2.14
N ARG A 10 -6.44 -2.70 -2.73
CA ARG A 10 -7.87 -2.58 -3.07
C ARG A 10 -8.71 -3.55 -2.27
N TYR A 11 -9.94 -3.16 -1.95
CA TYR A 11 -10.87 -4.06 -1.25
C TYR A 11 -11.47 -5.12 -2.20
N ALA A 12 -11.79 -4.70 -3.43
CA ALA A 12 -12.49 -5.50 -4.44
C ALA A 12 -11.58 -6.55 -5.12
N SER A 13 -11.17 -7.56 -4.37
CA SER A 13 -10.54 -8.77 -4.90
C SER A 13 -11.60 -9.85 -5.12
N VAL A 14 -11.70 -10.38 -6.36
CA VAL A 14 -12.71 -11.39 -6.72
C VAL A 14 -12.56 -12.68 -5.92
N ARG A 15 -11.31 -13.15 -5.70
CA ARG A 15 -11.03 -14.42 -5.03
C ARG A 15 -10.96 -14.28 -3.50
N PHE A 16 -10.66 -13.08 -3.00
CA PHE A 16 -10.54 -12.84 -1.57
C PHE A 16 -10.91 -11.38 -1.24
N PRO A 17 -12.20 -11.05 -1.15
CA PRO A 17 -12.66 -9.71 -0.80
C PRO A 17 -12.09 -9.26 0.56
N GLY A 18 -11.63 -8.01 0.63
CA GLY A 18 -11.05 -7.50 1.88
C GLY A 18 -9.71 -8.13 2.28
N LYS A 19 -9.01 -8.83 1.36
CA LYS A 19 -7.70 -9.46 1.60
C LYS A 19 -6.70 -8.59 2.40
N PRO A 20 -6.53 -7.27 2.12
CA PRO A 20 -5.61 -6.43 2.89
C PRO A 20 -5.95 -6.34 4.39
N LEU A 21 -7.21 -6.53 4.76
CA LEU A 21 -7.71 -6.50 6.14
C LEU A 21 -7.69 -7.88 6.82
N ALA A 22 -7.39 -8.95 6.08
CA ALA A 22 -7.35 -10.30 6.64
C ALA A 22 -6.33 -10.37 7.78
N LEU A 23 -6.74 -10.96 8.91
CA LEU A 23 -5.88 -11.12 10.07
C LEU A 23 -5.00 -12.35 9.91
N ILE A 24 -3.69 -12.15 10.09
CA ILE A 24 -2.69 -13.21 10.18
C ILE A 24 -2.05 -13.06 11.56
N ALA A 25 -2.27 -14.02 12.45
CA ALA A 25 -1.76 -14.02 13.83
C ALA A 25 -1.90 -12.65 14.52
N GLY A 26 -3.13 -12.10 14.53
CA GLY A 26 -3.48 -10.86 15.25
C GLY A 26 -3.16 -9.53 14.56
N LYS A 27 -2.55 -9.53 13.37
CA LYS A 27 -2.26 -8.32 12.58
C LYS A 27 -2.90 -8.40 11.21
N THR A 28 -3.36 -7.27 10.66
CA THR A 28 -3.87 -7.24 9.28
C THR A 28 -2.74 -7.52 8.30
N LEU A 29 -3.09 -8.09 7.15
CA LEU A 29 -2.13 -8.35 6.06
C LEU A 29 -1.39 -7.07 5.66
N ILE A 30 -2.13 -5.97 5.48
CA ILE A 30 -1.54 -4.67 5.11
C ILE A 30 -0.59 -4.14 6.18
N GLN A 31 -0.92 -4.29 7.46
CA GLN A 31 -0.02 -3.91 8.55
C GLN A 31 1.30 -4.68 8.46
N ARG A 32 1.24 -6.00 8.20
CA ARG A 32 2.45 -6.83 8.10
C ARG A 32 3.36 -6.39 6.96
N VAL A 33 2.80 -6.14 5.77
CA VAL A 33 3.57 -5.65 4.61
C VAL A 33 4.23 -4.30 4.94
N VAL A 34 3.49 -3.36 5.53
CA VAL A 34 4.04 -2.06 5.94
C VAL A 34 5.18 -2.22 6.94
N GLU A 35 5.03 -3.10 7.94
CA GLU A 35 6.08 -3.41 8.92
C GLU A 35 7.34 -4.00 8.26
N GLN A 36 7.21 -4.82 7.22
CA GLN A 36 8.36 -5.33 6.46
C GLN A 36 9.04 -4.22 5.65
N CYS A 37 8.26 -3.38 4.96
CA CYS A 37 8.78 -2.28 4.16
C CYS A 37 9.62 -1.32 5.02
N ARG A 38 9.17 -1.05 6.26
CA ARG A 38 9.88 -0.17 7.20
C ARG A 38 11.25 -0.71 7.66
N LYS A 39 11.53 -2.01 7.48
CA LYS A 39 12.86 -2.56 7.74
C LYS A 39 13.87 -2.22 6.64
N ALA A 40 13.40 -1.85 5.45
CA ALA A 40 14.25 -1.53 4.32
C ALA A 40 14.87 -0.14 4.47
N ARG A 41 16.18 -0.07 4.70
CA ARG A 41 16.92 1.20 4.85
C ARG A 41 16.96 2.07 3.58
N GLY A 42 16.67 1.48 2.42
CA GLY A 42 16.70 2.17 1.12
C GLY A 42 15.41 2.93 0.78
N LEU A 43 14.33 2.74 1.54
CA LEU A 43 13.08 3.45 1.33
C LEU A 43 13.03 4.70 2.21
N SER A 44 12.81 5.86 1.57
CA SER A 44 12.65 7.14 2.24
C SER A 44 11.25 7.30 2.86
N ASP A 45 10.24 6.66 2.27
CA ASP A 45 8.88 6.64 2.77
C ASP A 45 8.17 5.36 2.30
N VAL A 46 7.09 4.98 3.00
CA VAL A 46 6.21 3.87 2.66
C VAL A 46 4.78 4.39 2.66
N ILE A 47 4.08 4.22 1.53
CA ILE A 47 2.73 4.75 1.33
C ILE A 47 1.80 3.60 0.92
N VAL A 48 0.66 3.48 1.60
CA VAL A 48 -0.45 2.65 1.12
C VAL A 48 -1.33 3.47 0.20
N ALA A 49 -1.50 3.00 -1.04
CA ALA A 49 -2.39 3.60 -2.03
C ALA A 49 -3.68 2.78 -2.09
N THR A 50 -4.82 3.37 -1.73
CA THR A 50 -6.09 2.64 -1.64
C THR A 50 -7.29 3.45 -2.10
N ASP A 51 -8.36 2.77 -2.51
CA ASP A 51 -9.67 3.33 -2.82
C ASP A 51 -10.69 3.09 -1.70
N ASP A 52 -10.30 2.43 -0.61
CA ASP A 52 -11.23 1.98 0.42
C ASP A 52 -10.87 2.55 1.79
N GLU A 53 -11.81 3.26 2.41
CA GLU A 53 -11.62 3.90 3.72
C GLU A 53 -11.34 2.89 4.85
N ARG A 54 -11.79 1.64 4.75
CA ARG A 54 -11.51 0.62 5.77
C ARG A 54 -10.05 0.20 5.72
N ILE A 55 -9.50 0.06 4.51
CA ILE A 55 -8.06 -0.19 4.30
C ILE A 55 -7.26 1.02 4.78
N ALA A 56 -7.71 2.22 4.43
CA ALA A 56 -7.06 3.45 4.87
C ALA A 56 -7.00 3.54 6.40
N ALA A 57 -8.11 3.34 7.08
CA ALA A 57 -8.19 3.34 8.54
C ALA A 57 -7.26 2.31 9.18
N ALA A 58 -7.18 1.09 8.61
CA ALA A 58 -6.29 0.05 9.11
C ALA A 58 -4.80 0.36 8.89
N ALA A 59 -4.44 1.10 7.83
CA ALA A 59 -3.05 1.38 7.46
C ALA A 59 -2.50 2.69 8.07
N ARG A 60 -3.34 3.71 8.29
CA ARG A 60 -2.96 5.04 8.83
C ARG A 60 -2.11 4.99 10.11
N PRO A 61 -2.34 4.08 11.08
CA PRO A 61 -1.48 3.99 12.26
C PRO A 61 -0.03 3.57 11.95
N PHE A 62 0.21 2.98 10.78
CA PHE A 62 1.48 2.35 10.41
C PHE A 62 2.17 3.01 9.22
N CYS A 63 1.55 3.90 8.47
CA CYS A 63 2.18 4.57 7.33
C CYS A 63 1.33 5.74 6.82
N ARG A 64 1.90 6.51 5.90
CA ARG A 64 1.13 7.45 5.09
C ARG A 64 0.16 6.66 4.20
N VAL A 65 -1.06 7.17 4.07
CA VAL A 65 -2.08 6.59 3.20
C VAL A 65 -2.53 7.65 2.21
N GLU A 66 -2.59 7.28 0.95
CA GLU A 66 -3.12 8.13 -0.12
C GLU A 66 -4.37 7.49 -0.71
N MET A 67 -5.46 8.24 -0.66
CA MET A 67 -6.69 7.85 -1.35
C MET A 67 -6.51 8.03 -2.85
N THR A 68 -7.02 7.06 -3.59
CA THR A 68 -6.90 6.96 -5.05
C THR A 68 -8.24 6.62 -5.67
N ARG A 69 -8.36 6.81 -6.98
CA ARG A 69 -9.59 6.47 -7.69
C ARG A 69 -9.90 4.96 -7.59
N ALA A 70 -11.17 4.63 -7.58
CA ALA A 70 -11.64 3.24 -7.47
C ALA A 70 -11.63 2.49 -8.82
N ASP A 71 -11.50 3.21 -9.94
CA ASP A 71 -11.66 2.69 -11.31
C ASP A 71 -10.32 2.41 -12.02
N HIS A 72 -9.20 2.37 -11.29
CA HIS A 72 -7.92 1.99 -11.85
C HIS A 72 -7.92 0.53 -12.35
N PRO A 73 -7.48 0.26 -13.59
CA PRO A 73 -7.50 -1.09 -14.15
C PRO A 73 -6.45 -2.00 -13.51
N SER A 74 -5.34 -1.43 -13.00
CA SER A 74 -4.29 -2.18 -12.34
C SER A 74 -3.74 -1.50 -11.07
N GLY A 75 -2.96 -2.24 -10.28
CA GLY A 75 -2.23 -1.69 -9.15
C GLY A 75 -1.16 -0.66 -9.56
N SER A 76 -0.57 -0.82 -10.76
CA SER A 76 0.44 0.11 -11.28
C SER A 76 -0.16 1.48 -11.60
N ASP A 77 -1.39 1.54 -12.15
CA ASP A 77 -2.08 2.81 -12.41
C ASP A 77 -2.40 3.56 -11.11
N ARG A 78 -2.79 2.79 -10.07
CA ARG A 78 -3.00 3.33 -8.73
C ARG A 78 -1.72 3.93 -8.14
N ILE A 79 -0.59 3.23 -8.31
CA ILE A 79 0.72 3.73 -7.90
C ILE A 79 1.09 4.99 -8.67
N ALA A 80 0.85 5.03 -9.98
CA ALA A 80 1.14 6.19 -10.82
C ALA A 80 0.38 7.44 -10.35
N GLU A 81 -0.89 7.31 -9.95
CA GLU A 81 -1.69 8.42 -9.40
C GLU A 81 -1.08 8.99 -8.11
N VAL A 82 -0.51 8.15 -7.25
CA VAL A 82 0.15 8.60 -6.02
C VAL A 82 1.52 9.19 -6.34
N ALA A 83 2.31 8.51 -7.16
CA ALA A 83 3.66 8.93 -7.56
C ALA A 83 3.67 10.31 -8.21
N ALA A 84 2.66 10.65 -9.02
CA ALA A 84 2.51 11.96 -9.65
C ALA A 84 2.38 13.13 -8.66
N ARG A 85 2.05 12.86 -7.39
CA ARG A 85 1.94 13.85 -6.32
C ARG A 85 3.18 13.89 -5.42
N LEU A 86 4.18 13.05 -5.67
CA LEU A 86 5.37 12.94 -4.85
C LEU A 86 6.56 13.57 -5.56
N ASP A 87 7.29 14.39 -4.82
CA ASP A 87 8.67 14.75 -5.16
C ASP A 87 9.58 13.57 -4.77
N CYS A 88 9.87 12.66 -5.70
CA CYS A 88 10.74 11.50 -5.50
C CYS A 88 11.51 11.15 -6.78
N GLU A 89 12.66 10.49 -6.61
CA GLU A 89 13.54 10.09 -7.72
C GLU A 89 13.21 8.68 -8.23
N GLY A 90 12.46 7.88 -7.44
CA GLY A 90 12.05 6.54 -7.82
C GLY A 90 10.97 5.98 -6.92
N VAL A 91 10.19 5.05 -7.48
CA VAL A 91 9.12 4.33 -6.78
C VAL A 91 9.38 2.83 -6.84
N VAL A 92 9.23 2.17 -5.70
CA VAL A 92 9.18 0.71 -5.62
C VAL A 92 7.72 0.30 -5.47
N ASN A 93 7.21 -0.45 -6.43
CA ASN A 93 5.89 -1.09 -6.35
C ASN A 93 6.00 -2.34 -5.46
N ILE A 94 5.38 -2.31 -4.28
CA ILE A 94 5.44 -3.39 -3.30
C ILE A 94 4.08 -4.07 -3.21
N GLN A 95 4.00 -5.38 -3.45
CA GLN A 95 2.72 -6.08 -3.43
C GLN A 95 2.13 -6.11 -2.01
N GLY A 96 0.88 -5.66 -1.87
CA GLY A 96 0.17 -5.56 -0.58
C GLY A 96 -0.27 -6.90 0.01
N ASP A 97 0.08 -8.01 -0.63
CA ASP A 97 -0.31 -9.36 -0.23
C ASP A 97 0.84 -10.36 -0.03
N GLU A 98 2.07 -9.87 0.02
CA GLU A 98 3.29 -10.63 0.33
C GLU A 98 3.87 -10.19 1.69
N PRO A 99 3.42 -10.75 2.82
CA PRO A 99 3.73 -10.23 4.16
C PRO A 99 5.05 -10.73 4.78
N LEU A 100 5.83 -11.55 4.08
CA LEU A 100 7.01 -12.24 4.61
C LEU A 100 8.31 -11.66 4.05
#